data_AF-A0A257UND6-F1
#
_entry.id   AF-A0A257UND6-F1
#
_cell.length_a   1.000
_cell.length_b   1.000
_cell.length_c   1.000
_cell.angle_alpha   90.00
_cell.angle_beta   90.00
_cell.angle_gamma   90.00
#
_symmetry.space_group_name_H-M   'P 1'
#
loop_
_entity.id
_entity.type
_entity.pdbx_description
1 polymer ?
#
loop_
_entity_poly.entity_id
_entity_poly.type
_entity_poly.pdbx_seq_one_letter_code
_entity_poly.pdbx_strand_id
1 'polypeptide(L)' 'MGRIKHASGEAVYQPAREAAVLAHVREVNNGPLDDAAITRLFERIIDEARRLERLADGPGR' A
#
# COMPACT_ATOMS: atom_id res chain seq x y z
N MET A 1 -1.58 4.31 -25.37
CA MET A 1 -1.39 4.46 -23.90
C MET A 1 -2.28 3.47 -23.16
N GLY A 2 -1.87 2.20 -23.01
CA GLY A 2 -2.78 1.23 -22.37
C GLY A 2 -2.24 -0.14 -21.99
N ARG A 3 -0.92 -0.36 -21.99
CA ARG A 3 -0.33 -1.64 -21.57
C ARG A 3 1.05 -1.42 -20.95
N ILE A 4 1.12 -0.67 -19.86
CA ILE A 4 2.28 -0.75 -18.97
C ILE A 4 2.02 -1.90 -18.01
N LYS A 5 2.45 -3.07 -18.49
CA LYS A 5 3.16 -4.09 -17.72
C LYS A 5 2.45 -4.60 -16.46
N HIS A 6 1.60 -5.60 -16.71
CA HIS A 6 1.44 -6.83 -15.91
C HIS A 6 2.77 -7.61 -15.69
N ALA A 7 3.95 -6.98 -15.83
CA ALA A 7 5.24 -7.67 -15.94
C ALA A 7 6.06 -7.70 -14.65
N SER A 8 5.50 -7.26 -13.53
CA SER A 8 6.06 -7.55 -12.21
C SER A 8 4.99 -8.30 -11.42
N GLY A 9 4.88 -9.60 -11.69
CA GLY A 9 4.22 -10.57 -10.79
C GLY A 9 4.97 -10.71 -9.46
N GLU A 10 5.46 -9.60 -8.92
CA GLU A 10 6.00 -9.49 -7.58
C GLU A 10 4.81 -9.41 -6.63
N ALA A 11 4.45 -10.57 -6.09
CA ALA A 11 3.56 -10.81 -4.96
C ALA A 11 2.61 -9.66 -4.55
N VAL A 12 1.31 -10.01 -4.51
CA VAL A 12 0.13 -9.29 -3.98
C VAL A 12 0.26 -8.84 -2.50
N TYR A 13 1.46 -8.94 -1.94
CA TYR A 13 1.82 -8.49 -0.61
C TYR A 13 3.34 -8.32 -0.56
N GLN A 14 3.80 -7.08 -0.35
CA GLN A 14 5.22 -6.76 -0.24
C GLN A 14 5.48 -6.09 1.13
N PRO A 15 5.60 -6.87 2.22
CA PRO A 15 5.73 -6.32 3.57
C PRO A 15 6.92 -5.37 3.73
N ALA A 16 8.03 -5.62 3.03
CA ALA A 16 9.18 -4.72 3.02
C ALA A 16 8.85 -3.35 2.42
N ARG A 17 8.07 -3.32 1.33
CA ARG A 17 7.64 -2.09 0.68
C ARG A 17 6.68 -1.30 1.58
N GLU A 18 5.77 -1.99 2.25
CA GLU A 18 4.80 -1.36 3.16
C GLU A 18 5.48 -0.79 4.41
N ALA A 19 6.45 -1.50 4.96
CA ALA A 19 7.29 -0.99 6.04
C ALA A 19 8.06 0.27 5.60
N ALA A 20 8.61 0.28 4.38
CA ALA A 20 9.28 1.45 3.82
C ALA A 20 8.32 2.64 3.64
N VAL A 21 7.08 2.40 3.19
CA VAL A 21 6.04 3.43 3.11
C VAL A 21 5.73 3.99 4.50
N LEU A 22 5.49 3.14 5.51
CA LEU A 22 5.19 3.57 6.88
C LEU A 22 6.36 4.34 7.52
N ALA A 23 7.60 3.94 7.26
CA ALA A 23 8.77 4.66 7.72
C ALA A 23 8.86 6.05 7.07
N HIS A 24 8.68 6.12 5.75
CA HIS A 24 8.76 7.38 5.01
C HIS A 24 7.68 8.38 5.43
N VAL A 25 6.43 7.93 5.61
CA VAL A 25 5.33 8.83 5.99
C VAL A 25 5.50 9.42 7.39
N ARG A 26 6.19 8.71 8.29
CA ARG A 26 6.60 9.25 9.59
C ARG A 26 7.74 10.24 9.45
N GLU A 27 8.74 9.92 8.64
CA GLU A 27 9.91 10.78 8.39
C GLU A 27 9.49 12.16 7.85
N VAL A 28 8.52 12.19 6.93
CA VAL A 28 8.04 13.45 6.33
C VAL A 28 6.89 14.10 7.11
N ASN A 29 6.44 13.49 8.22
CA ASN A 29 5.35 14.03 9.02
C ASN A 29 5.82 15.27 9.79
N ASN A 30 5.28 16.43 9.41
CA ASN A 30 5.54 17.71 10.08
C ASN A 30 4.32 18.19 10.89
N GLY A 31 3.39 17.29 11.21
CA GLY A 31 2.12 17.62 11.86
C GLY A 31 1.05 18.12 10.87
N PRO A 32 -0.15 18.52 11.34
CA PRO A 32 -0.59 18.64 12.74
C PRO A 32 -0.96 17.30 13.40
N LEU A 33 -0.95 16.19 12.65
CA LEU A 33 -1.22 14.86 13.16
C LEU A 33 0.05 14.23 13.72
N ASP A 34 -0.07 13.52 14.85
CA ASP A 34 1.03 12.74 15.39
C ASP A 34 1.37 11.52 14.51
N ASP A 35 2.58 10.97 14.67
CA ASP A 35 3.08 9.83 13.90
C ASP A 35 2.18 8.60 14.03
N ALA A 36 1.54 8.41 15.19
CA ALA A 36 0.64 7.30 15.41
C ALA A 36 -0.64 7.45 14.57
N ALA A 37 -1.19 8.65 14.46
CA ALA A 37 -2.34 8.97 13.63
C ALA A 37 -2.03 8.77 12.15
N ILE A 38 -0.90 9.30 11.67
CA ILE A 38 -0.43 9.09 10.29
C ILE A 38 -0.24 7.59 10.01
N THR A 39 0.40 6.86 10.92
CA THR A 39 0.59 5.41 10.77
C THR A 39 -0.75 4.69 10.58
N ARG A 40 -1.73 4.92 11.46
CA ARG A 40 -3.05 4.25 11.38
C ARG A 40 -3.77 4.53 10.06
N LEU A 41 -3.65 5.76 9.55
CA LEU A 41 -4.25 6.14 8.26
C LEU A 41 -3.59 5.37 7.10
N PHE A 42 -2.26 5.31 7.07
CA PHE A 42 -1.54 4.61 6.01
C PHE A 42 -1.69 3.09 6.10
N GLU A 43 -1.74 2.49 7.29
CA GLU A 43 -2.11 1.09 7.47
C GLU A 43 -3.48 0.79 6.86
N ARG A 44 -4.48 1.65 7.10
CA ARG A 44 -5.82 1.48 6.52
C ARG A 44 -5.83 1.57 5.00
N ILE A 45 -5.05 2.47 4.42
CA ILE A 45 -4.90 2.62 2.97
C ILE A 45 -4.27 1.36 2.37
N ILE A 46 -3.18 0.87 2.98
CA ILE A 46 -2.48 -0.34 2.54
C ILE A 46 -3.42 -1.55 2.61
N ASP A 47 -4.14 -1.72 3.72
CA ASP A 47 -5.09 -2.82 3.89
C ASP A 47 -6.20 -2.82 2.83
N GLU A 48 -6.73 -1.64 2.48
CA GLU A 48 -7.75 -1.52 1.45
C GLU A 48 -7.21 -1.78 0.04
N ALA A 49 -5.98 -1.31 -0.26
CA ALA A 49 -5.31 -1.61 -1.52
C ALA A 49 -5.13 -3.13 -1.68
N ARG A 50 -4.62 -3.83 -0.65
CA ARG A 50 -4.51 -5.30 -0.65
C ARG A 50 -5.86 -5.98 -0.81
N ARG A 51 -6.93 -5.43 -0.23
CA ARG A 51 -8.29 -5.98 -0.38
C ARG A 51 -8.77 -5.89 -1.82
N LEU A 52 -8.60 -4.74 -2.47
CA LEU A 52 -9.00 -4.54 -3.87
C LEU A 52 -8.19 -5.41 -4.83
N GLU A 53 -6.89 -5.57 -4.58
CA GLU A 53 -6.02 -6.47 -5.35
C GLU A 53 -6.47 -7.93 -5.23
N ARG A 54 -6.75 -8.42 -4.00
CA ARG A 54 -7.32 -9.77 -3.80
C ARG A 54 -8.64 -9.99 -4.54
N LEU A 55 -9.50 -8.97 -4.61
CA LEU A 55 -10.75 -9.04 -5.37
C LEU A 55 -10.50 -9.05 -6.88
N ALA A 56 -9.46 -8.38 -7.36
CA ALA A 56 -9.06 -8.37 -8.76
C ALA A 56 -8.41 -9.69 -9.21
N ASP A 57 -7.70 -10.37 -8.30
CA ASP A 57 -6.99 -11.64 -8.54
C ASP A 57 -7.84 -12.90 -8.22
N GLY A 58 -9.08 -12.74 -7.75
CA GLY A 58 -10.01 -13.86 -7.52
C GLY A 58 -10.44 -14.56 -8.83
N PRO A 59 -10.83 -15.85 -8.79
CA PRO A 59 -11.14 -16.62 -9.99
C PRO A 59 -12.46 -16.12 -10.62
N GLY A 60 -12.36 -15.28 -11.65
CA GLY A 60 -13.55 -14.70 -12.29
C GLY A 60 -13.32 -13.60 -13.32
N ARG A 61 -12.17 -13.55 -13.99
CA ARG A 61 -12.01 -12.88 -15.29
C ARG A 61 -11.24 -13.78 -16.24
#